data_AF-U2P4Y6-F1
#
_entry.id   AF-U2P4Y6-F1
#
_cell.length_a   1.000
_cell.length_b   1.000
_cell.length_c   1.000
_cell.angle_alpha   90.00
_cell.angle_beta   90.00
_cell.angle_gamma   90.00
#
_symmetry.space_group_name_H-M   'P 1'
#
loop_
_entity.id
_entity.type
_entity.pdbx_description
1 polymer ?
#
loop_
_entity_poly.entity_id
_entity_poly.type
_entity_poly.pdbx_seq_one_letter_code
_entity_poly.pdbx_strand_id
1 'polypeptide(L)'
;MNNGMKQALQGGMILLSIVMGACNHQKTAKPELTIDSLSSEWGKDSTAYGICGEGTAMHTLELVKDDGDTVSYFIEDRESGEPVVKGGLLTGDRMAVVGHLSEGELVADQVINLTALQGRWTSIDKNFEIQEGGVVASSVKAESNPWTSWKIFNGQLLLNKDTFRINSLGADSLYLENAAGIFTYKRQQ
;
A
#
# COMPACT_ATOMS: atom_id res chain seq x y z
N MET A 1 -57.81 2.58 -60.50
CA MET A 1 -58.24 1.74 -61.63
C MET A 1 -57.54 0.41 -61.56
N ASN A 2 -58.28 -0.61 -61.97
CA ASN A 2 -58.25 -2.01 -61.57
C ASN A 2 -57.10 -2.83 -62.19
N ASN A 3 -56.66 -3.87 -61.46
CA ASN A 3 -56.52 -5.28 -61.90
C ASN A 3 -55.45 -5.96 -61.02
N GLY A 4 -55.65 -7.14 -60.44
CA GLY A 4 -56.75 -8.09 -60.54
C GLY A 4 -56.51 -9.24 -59.55
N MET A 5 -57.61 -9.77 -59.06
CA MET A 5 -57.75 -10.78 -58.02
C MET A 5 -57.77 -12.18 -58.64
N LYS A 6 -56.97 -13.16 -58.18
CA LYS A 6 -57.24 -14.63 -58.18
C LYS A 6 -56.35 -15.30 -57.11
N GLN A 7 -56.89 -15.67 -55.95
CA GLN A 7 -57.55 -16.94 -55.60
C GLN A 7 -56.57 -18.10 -55.31
N ALA A 8 -56.82 -18.72 -54.16
CA ALA A 8 -56.17 -19.80 -53.43
C ALA A 8 -55.76 -21.04 -54.24
N LEU A 9 -54.79 -21.83 -53.73
CA LEU A 9 -55.02 -23.22 -53.31
C LEU A 9 -53.79 -23.87 -52.63
N GLN A 10 -54.02 -24.34 -51.40
CA GLN A 10 -53.50 -25.57 -50.74
C GLN A 10 -52.00 -25.86 -50.57
N GLY A 11 -51.67 -26.23 -49.32
CA GLY A 11 -51.13 -27.58 -49.09
C GLY A 11 -49.76 -27.70 -48.41
N GLY A 12 -49.76 -27.66 -47.07
CA GLY A 12 -49.13 -28.70 -46.25
C GLY A 12 -47.60 -28.79 -46.08
N MET A 13 -47.23 -28.98 -44.82
CA MET A 13 -46.09 -29.80 -44.31
C MET A 13 -44.80 -29.08 -43.88
N ILE A 14 -44.79 -28.71 -42.59
CA ILE A 14 -43.74 -28.90 -41.57
C ILE A 14 -42.30 -29.12 -42.06
N LEU A 15 -41.37 -28.25 -41.63
CA LEU A 15 -40.11 -28.70 -41.02
C LEU A 15 -39.43 -27.61 -40.18
N LEU A 16 -39.21 -27.95 -38.91
CA LEU A 16 -38.41 -27.24 -37.92
C LEU A 16 -36.94 -27.17 -38.37
N SER A 17 -36.30 -26.02 -38.19
CA SER A 17 -34.83 -25.92 -38.09
C SER A 17 -34.45 -24.71 -37.24
N ILE A 18 -34.05 -24.99 -36.00
CA ILE A 18 -33.41 -24.05 -35.08
C ILE A 18 -31.97 -23.86 -35.55
N VAL A 19 -31.53 -22.61 -35.75
CA VAL A 19 -30.11 -22.27 -35.83
C VAL A 19 -29.82 -21.17 -34.82
N MET A 20 -29.11 -21.54 -33.76
CA MET A 20 -28.56 -20.61 -32.78
C MET A 20 -27.37 -19.86 -33.43
N GLY A 21 -27.49 -18.55 -33.57
CA GLY A 21 -26.37 -17.68 -33.93
C GLY A 21 -25.52 -17.38 -32.70
N ALA A 22 -24.41 -18.10 -32.54
CA ALA A 22 -23.35 -17.74 -31.59
C ALA A 22 -22.50 -16.60 -32.19
N CYS A 23 -22.69 -15.38 -31.69
CA CYS A 23 -21.80 -14.26 -31.98
C CYS A 23 -20.44 -14.49 -31.29
N ASN A 24 -19.43 -14.84 -32.10
CA ASN A 24 -18.05 -14.97 -31.67
C ASN A 24 -17.42 -13.58 -31.49
N HIS A 25 -17.43 -13.05 -30.27
CA HIS A 25 -16.74 -11.80 -29.93
C HIS A 25 -15.29 -12.14 -29.51
N GLN A 26 -14.37 -12.14 -30.48
CA GLN A 26 -12.94 -12.23 -30.19
C GLN A 26 -12.49 -10.92 -29.54
N LYS A 27 -12.35 -10.92 -28.21
CA LYS A 27 -11.62 -9.88 -27.47
C LYS A 27 -10.18 -10.34 -27.33
N THR A 28 -9.29 -9.61 -27.99
CA THR A 28 -7.84 -9.70 -27.86
C THR A 28 -7.45 -9.55 -26.39
N ALA A 29 -6.87 -10.60 -25.81
CA ALA A 29 -6.34 -10.58 -24.45
C ALA A 29 -5.20 -9.55 -24.38
N LYS A 30 -5.36 -8.55 -23.50
CA LYS A 30 -4.24 -7.72 -23.04
C LYS A 30 -3.37 -8.59 -22.13
N PRO A 31 -2.03 -8.45 -22.16
CA PRO A 31 -1.17 -9.18 -21.25
C PRO A 31 -1.48 -8.73 -19.82
N GLU A 32 -2.10 -9.62 -19.07
CA GLU A 32 -2.27 -9.53 -17.64
C GLU A 32 -0.86 -9.59 -17.03
N LEU A 33 -0.38 -8.46 -16.53
CA LEU A 33 0.79 -8.43 -15.67
C LEU A 33 0.42 -9.27 -14.45
N THR A 34 1.01 -10.47 -14.38
CA THR A 34 0.99 -11.32 -13.20
C THR A 34 1.64 -10.55 -12.06
N ILE A 35 0.83 -9.83 -11.28
CA ILE A 35 1.19 -9.44 -9.93
C ILE A 35 1.22 -10.76 -9.15
N ASP A 36 2.44 -11.24 -8.96
CA ASP A 36 2.77 -12.44 -8.22
C ASP A 36 2.05 -12.44 -6.86
N SER A 37 1.49 -13.60 -6.53
CA SER A 37 0.54 -13.88 -5.46
C SER A 37 1.14 -13.68 -4.05
N LEU A 38 1.41 -12.43 -3.67
CA LEU A 38 1.82 -12.02 -2.32
C LEU A 38 0.64 -11.52 -1.45
N SER A 39 -0.60 -11.64 -1.93
CA SER A 39 -1.77 -10.99 -1.33
C SER A 39 -2.74 -11.91 -0.57
N SER A 40 -2.46 -13.22 -0.42
CA SER A 40 -3.46 -14.17 0.09
C SER A 40 -3.25 -14.73 1.50
N GLU A 41 -2.28 -14.24 2.28
CA GLU A 41 -2.11 -14.68 3.69
C GLU A 41 -2.13 -13.54 4.71
N TRP A 42 -2.19 -12.28 4.28
CA TRP A 42 -2.33 -11.15 5.17
C TRP A 42 -3.71 -10.53 5.01
N GLY A 43 -4.41 -10.31 6.13
CA GLY A 43 -5.69 -9.59 6.16
C GLY A 43 -5.57 -8.17 5.59
N LYS A 44 -6.66 -7.41 5.55
CA LYS A 44 -6.64 -6.02 5.09
C LYS A 44 -5.62 -5.21 5.91
N ASP A 45 -4.75 -4.44 5.24
CA ASP A 45 -3.82 -3.50 5.90
C ASP A 45 -4.61 -2.51 6.76
N SER A 46 -4.26 -2.41 8.04
CA SER A 46 -4.89 -1.49 8.99
C SER A 46 -4.27 -0.08 8.95
N THR A 47 -3.18 0.10 8.20
CA THR A 47 -2.44 1.37 8.14
C THR A 47 -3.20 2.42 7.31
N ALA A 48 -3.40 3.61 7.88
CA ALA A 48 -3.85 4.79 7.17
C ALA A 48 -2.65 5.57 6.60
N TYR A 49 -2.77 6.04 5.36
CA TYR A 49 -1.72 6.79 4.67
C TYR A 49 -2.22 8.18 4.30
N GLY A 50 -1.33 9.17 4.38
CA GLY A 50 -1.67 10.56 4.08
C GLY A 50 -0.51 11.52 4.29
N ILE A 51 -0.84 12.80 4.28
CA ILE A 51 0.08 13.91 4.54
C ILE A 51 -0.20 14.50 5.92
N CYS A 52 0.86 14.82 6.64
CA CYS A 52 0.81 15.55 7.90
C CYS A 52 0.26 16.96 7.65
N GLY A 53 -0.91 17.25 8.21
CA GLY A 53 -1.66 18.49 8.02
C GLY A 53 -1.16 19.66 8.87
N GLU A 54 -1.64 20.87 8.55
CA GLU A 54 -1.33 22.11 9.26
C GLU A 54 -1.96 22.17 10.65
N GLY A 55 -3.02 21.39 10.91
CA GLY A 55 -3.68 21.25 12.21
C GLY A 55 -2.90 20.39 13.22
N THR A 56 -1.73 19.88 12.87
CA THR A 56 -0.88 19.06 13.75
C THR A 56 -0.32 19.89 14.91
N ALA A 57 -0.42 19.34 16.13
CA ALA A 57 0.01 19.95 17.38
C ALA A 57 0.74 18.93 18.27
N MET A 58 1.08 19.32 19.51
CA MET A 58 1.92 18.52 20.42
C MET A 58 1.41 17.09 20.67
N HIS A 59 0.10 16.91 20.84
CA HIS A 59 -0.56 15.62 21.11
C HIS A 59 -1.59 15.26 20.05
N THR A 60 -1.51 15.86 18.87
CA THR A 60 -2.54 15.69 17.83
C THR A 60 -1.87 15.68 16.48
N LEU A 61 -2.12 14.63 15.70
CA LEU A 61 -1.77 14.55 14.29
C LEU A 61 -3.03 14.79 13.46
N GLU A 62 -3.00 15.82 12.61
CA GLU A 62 -3.94 15.92 11.50
C GLU A 62 -3.37 15.14 10.31
N LEU A 63 -4.09 14.15 9.82
CA LEU A 63 -3.73 13.37 8.64
C LEU A 63 -4.71 13.68 7.51
N VAL A 64 -4.21 14.32 6.46
CA VAL A 64 -4.93 14.44 5.19
C VAL A 64 -4.69 13.15 4.41
N LYS A 65 -5.67 12.24 4.44
CA LYS A 65 -5.59 10.92 3.81
C LYS A 65 -5.44 11.04 2.29
N ASP A 66 -4.94 9.97 1.67
CA ASP A 66 -4.73 9.89 0.22
C ASP A 66 -6.03 10.01 -0.60
N ASP A 67 -7.18 9.73 0.01
CA ASP A 67 -8.51 9.91 -0.59
C ASP A 67 -9.05 11.35 -0.47
N GLY A 68 -8.30 12.26 0.19
CA GLY A 68 -8.64 13.67 0.39
C GLY A 68 -9.43 13.96 1.68
N ASP A 69 -9.89 12.94 2.39
CA ASP A 69 -10.50 13.14 3.71
C ASP A 69 -9.44 13.55 4.73
N THR A 70 -9.86 14.25 5.78
CA THR A 70 -8.99 14.59 6.91
C THR A 70 -9.44 13.88 8.17
N VAL A 71 -8.49 13.36 8.94
CA VAL A 71 -8.72 12.69 10.22
C VAL A 71 -7.72 13.19 11.26
N SER A 72 -8.16 13.30 12.50
CA SER A 72 -7.32 13.69 13.64
C SER A 72 -7.03 12.48 14.52
N TYR A 73 -5.77 12.27 14.86
CA TYR A 73 -5.33 11.25 15.82
C TYR A 73 -4.76 11.92 17.07
N PHE A 74 -5.24 11.52 18.23
CA PHE A 74 -4.61 11.83 19.51
C PHE A 74 -3.34 10.99 19.69
N ILE A 75 -2.28 11.62 20.20
CA ILE A 75 -0.99 10.98 20.48
C ILE A 75 -0.78 10.98 21.99
N GLU A 76 -0.91 9.79 22.56
CA GLU A 76 -0.66 9.54 23.97
C GLU A 76 0.83 9.51 24.31
N ASP A 77 1.17 10.08 25.46
CA ASP A 77 2.47 9.88 26.08
C ASP A 77 2.53 8.49 26.71
N ARG A 78 3.35 7.61 26.13
CA ARG A 78 3.52 6.25 26.65
C ARG A 78 4.59 6.18 27.73
N GLU A 79 4.24 5.58 28.86
CA GLU A 79 5.19 5.26 29.93
C GLU A 79 6.25 4.22 29.51
N SER A 80 5.98 3.44 28.46
CA SER A 80 6.88 2.38 27.96
C SER A 80 8.22 2.90 27.42
N GLY A 81 8.39 4.22 27.31
CA GLY A 81 9.61 4.87 26.79
C GLY A 81 9.79 4.76 25.28
N GLU A 82 8.93 4.01 24.59
CA GLU A 82 8.91 3.95 23.13
C GLU A 82 7.99 5.02 22.56
N PRO A 83 8.51 5.97 21.75
CA PRO A 83 7.68 7.02 21.18
C PRO A 83 6.69 6.44 20.16
N VAL A 84 5.43 6.90 20.21
CA VAL A 84 4.40 6.59 19.20
C VAL A 84 4.83 7.08 17.82
N VAL A 85 5.44 8.27 17.77
CA VAL A 85 5.92 8.90 16.54
C VAL A 85 7.36 8.47 16.24
N LYS A 86 7.60 7.96 15.04
CA LYS A 86 8.91 7.62 14.48
C LYS A 86 9.20 8.55 13.30
N GLY A 87 10.31 9.30 13.36
CA GLY A 87 10.72 10.22 12.30
C GLY A 87 10.13 11.63 12.36
N GLY A 88 9.42 11.98 13.44
CA GLY A 88 8.91 13.34 13.70
C GLY A 88 7.62 13.69 12.93
N LEU A 89 7.02 14.83 13.30
CA LEU A 89 5.78 15.36 12.71
C LEU A 89 6.07 16.71 12.07
N LEU A 90 6.43 16.71 10.78
CA LEU A 90 6.58 17.94 10.02
C LEU A 90 5.41 18.05 9.03
N THR A 91 4.75 19.21 9.00
CA THR A 91 3.67 19.47 8.04
C THR A 91 4.17 19.28 6.61
N GLY A 92 3.35 18.62 5.79
CA GLY A 92 3.69 18.27 4.41
C GLY A 92 4.40 16.92 4.25
N ASP A 93 4.89 16.31 5.32
CA ASP A 93 5.50 14.98 5.25
C ASP A 93 4.45 13.88 5.06
N ARG A 94 4.87 12.82 4.35
CA ARG A 94 4.04 11.63 4.14
C ARG A 94 4.12 10.72 5.35
N MET A 95 2.96 10.28 5.83
CA MET A 95 2.80 9.53 7.07
C MET A 95 2.11 8.19 6.83
N ALA A 96 2.46 7.21 7.65
CA ALA A 96 1.73 5.96 7.85
C ALA A 96 1.30 5.88 9.31
N VAL A 97 0.00 5.69 9.56
CA VAL A 97 -0.59 5.73 10.90
C VAL A 97 -1.37 4.45 11.17
N VAL A 98 -1.08 3.78 12.28
CA VAL A 98 -1.95 2.76 12.86
C VAL A 98 -2.56 3.36 14.10
N GLY A 99 -3.86 3.17 14.27
CA GLY A 99 -4.58 3.66 15.45
C GLY A 99 -5.86 2.88 15.69
N HIS A 100 -6.48 3.17 16.83
CA HIS A 100 -7.73 2.57 17.26
C HIS A 100 -8.70 3.64 17.77
N LEU A 101 -9.98 3.30 17.81
CA LEU A 101 -11.00 4.17 18.40
C LEU A 101 -11.08 3.88 19.91
N SER A 102 -10.90 4.91 20.72
CA SER A 102 -11.03 4.87 22.18
C SER A 102 -11.91 6.01 22.64
N GLU A 103 -12.98 5.73 23.40
CA GLU A 103 -13.93 6.74 23.92
C GLU A 103 -14.50 7.73 22.87
N GLY A 104 -14.54 7.35 21.60
CA GLY A 104 -15.03 8.19 20.50
C GLY A 104 -13.95 9.06 19.83
N GLU A 105 -12.71 8.97 20.29
CA GLU A 105 -11.53 9.62 19.70
C GLU A 105 -10.62 8.58 19.05
N LEU A 106 -9.95 8.95 17.94
CA LEU A 106 -8.94 8.09 17.33
C LEU A 106 -7.60 8.32 18.01
N VAL A 107 -7.03 7.26 18.57
CA VAL A 107 -5.73 7.29 19.23
C VAL A 107 -4.71 6.60 18.33
N ALA A 108 -3.57 7.25 18.11
CA ALA A 108 -2.48 6.68 17.34
C ALA A 108 -1.73 5.63 18.16
N ASP A 109 -1.65 4.41 17.62
CA ASP A 109 -0.79 3.37 18.16
C ASP A 109 0.65 3.50 17.67
N GLN A 110 0.81 3.97 16.44
CA GLN A 110 2.09 4.21 15.79
C GLN A 110 1.91 5.23 14.66
N VAL A 111 2.86 6.16 14.58
CA VAL A 111 3.00 7.09 13.44
C VAL A 111 4.40 6.93 12.88
N ILE A 112 4.51 6.65 11.58
CA ILE A 112 5.78 6.53 10.86
C ILE A 112 5.84 7.63 9.82
N ASN A 113 6.84 8.51 9.95
CA ASN A 113 7.15 9.50 8.92
C ASN A 113 7.90 8.82 7.77
N LEU A 114 7.20 8.63 6.66
CA LEU A 114 7.70 7.98 5.46
C LEU A 114 8.70 8.88 4.71
N THR A 115 8.51 10.21 4.75
CA THR A 115 9.50 11.15 4.20
C THR A 115 10.84 10.99 4.92
N ALA A 116 10.82 10.91 6.25
CA ALA A 116 12.01 10.67 7.05
C ALA A 116 12.58 9.26 6.82
N LEU A 117 11.74 8.23 6.63
CA LEU A 117 12.21 6.87 6.40
C LEU A 117 12.96 6.72 5.06
N GLN A 118 12.54 7.46 4.04
CA GLN A 118 13.21 7.48 2.74
C GLN A 118 14.64 8.03 2.86
N GLY A 119 15.51 7.58 1.94
CA GLY A 119 16.92 7.95 1.88
C GLY A 119 17.86 6.76 2.02
N ARG A 120 19.16 7.07 2.10
CA ARG A 120 20.25 6.08 2.12
C ARG A 120 20.62 5.70 3.54
N TRP A 121 20.68 4.40 3.78
CA TRP A 121 20.95 3.79 5.07
C TRP A 121 22.11 2.81 4.93
N THR A 122 23.08 2.89 5.85
CA THR A 122 24.27 2.05 5.84
C THR A 122 24.55 1.45 7.22
N SER A 123 24.98 0.20 7.23
CA SER A 123 25.58 -0.52 8.37
C SER A 123 26.95 -1.05 7.94
N ILE A 124 27.55 -1.94 8.75
CA ILE A 124 28.81 -2.62 8.41
C ILE A 124 28.64 -3.55 7.20
N ASP A 125 27.46 -4.16 7.05
CA ASP A 125 27.18 -5.25 6.12
C ASP A 125 26.15 -4.92 5.05
N LYS A 126 25.42 -3.80 5.18
CA LYS A 126 24.38 -3.37 4.23
C LYS A 126 24.50 -1.90 3.87
N ASN A 127 24.18 -1.57 2.62
CA ASN A 127 23.98 -0.21 2.16
C ASN A 127 22.86 -0.19 1.12
N PHE A 128 21.77 0.49 1.45
CA PHE A 128 20.55 0.53 0.65
C PHE A 128 19.87 1.90 0.73
N GLU A 129 19.06 2.21 -0.28
CA GLU A 129 18.28 3.43 -0.38
C GLU A 129 16.79 3.07 -0.43
N ILE A 130 16.02 3.56 0.55
CA ILE A 130 14.56 3.49 0.53
C ILE A 130 14.08 4.66 -0.32
N GLN A 131 13.48 4.35 -1.47
CA GLN A 131 13.00 5.35 -2.42
C GLN A 131 11.47 5.47 -2.36
N GLU A 132 10.94 6.57 -2.87
CA GLU A 132 9.50 6.71 -3.08
C GLU A 132 8.96 5.58 -3.99
N GLY A 133 7.68 5.22 -3.85
CA GLY A 133 7.03 4.23 -4.71
C GLY A 133 7.36 2.77 -4.38
N GLY A 134 7.95 2.51 -3.21
CA GLY A 134 8.17 1.15 -2.72
C GLY A 134 9.40 0.45 -3.30
N VAL A 135 10.35 1.21 -3.86
CA VAL A 135 11.60 0.68 -4.42
C VAL A 135 12.73 0.76 -3.37
N VAL A 136 13.56 -0.28 -3.32
CA VAL A 136 14.82 -0.27 -2.57
C VAL A 136 15.99 -0.45 -3.54
N ALA A 137 16.94 0.48 -3.53
CA ALA A 137 18.15 0.36 -4.33
C ALA A 137 19.33 -0.04 -3.43
N SER A 138 19.97 -1.18 -3.70
CA SER A 138 21.23 -1.55 -3.05
C SER A 138 22.41 -0.96 -3.82
N SER A 139 23.37 -0.37 -3.10
CA SER A 139 24.60 0.16 -3.69
C SER A 139 25.77 -0.84 -3.63
N VAL A 140 25.57 -1.99 -2.97
CA VAL A 140 26.60 -3.02 -2.78
C VAL A 140 26.49 -4.08 -3.86
N LYS A 141 27.34 -3.96 -4.89
CA LYS A 141 27.37 -4.89 -6.05
C LYS A 141 27.60 -6.37 -5.69
N ALA A 142 28.12 -6.65 -4.49
CA ALA A 142 28.42 -8.01 -4.01
C ALA A 142 27.41 -8.53 -2.97
N GLU A 143 26.32 -7.82 -2.70
CA GLU A 143 25.29 -8.30 -1.79
C GLU A 143 24.53 -9.48 -2.43
N SER A 144 24.53 -10.63 -1.76
CA SER A 144 23.93 -11.86 -2.28
C SER A 144 22.40 -11.84 -2.26
N ASN A 145 21.81 -11.08 -1.33
CA ASN A 145 20.36 -10.97 -1.14
C ASN A 145 19.96 -9.51 -0.90
N PRO A 146 20.02 -8.64 -1.93
CA PRO A 146 19.63 -7.25 -1.79
C PRO A 146 18.11 -7.14 -1.63
N TRP A 147 17.67 -6.22 -0.78
CA TRP A 147 16.28 -5.79 -0.79
C TRP A 147 16.01 -4.95 -2.04
N THR A 148 14.83 -5.14 -2.62
CA THR A 148 14.44 -4.50 -3.89
C THR A 148 13.13 -3.74 -3.79
N SER A 149 12.30 -4.08 -2.80
CA SER A 149 11.05 -3.39 -2.55
C SER A 149 10.79 -3.19 -1.07
N TRP A 150 10.00 -2.17 -0.76
CA TRP A 150 9.53 -1.90 0.58
C TRP A 150 8.07 -1.47 0.61
N LYS A 151 7.42 -1.71 1.75
CA LYS A 151 6.12 -1.12 2.10
C LYS A 151 5.95 -1.07 3.61
N ILE A 152 5.05 -0.23 4.10
CA ILE A 152 4.48 -0.43 5.43
C ILE A 152 3.30 -1.40 5.31
N PHE A 153 3.11 -2.23 6.32
CA PHE A 153 1.96 -3.11 6.43
C PHE A 153 1.65 -3.36 7.90
N ASN A 154 0.45 -2.98 8.35
CA ASN A 154 0.07 -2.99 9.77
C ASN A 154 1.13 -2.35 10.69
N GLY A 155 1.70 -1.21 10.28
CA GLY A 155 2.74 -0.49 11.04
C GLY A 155 4.16 -1.12 11.00
N GLN A 156 4.35 -2.22 10.26
CA GLN A 156 5.65 -2.88 10.12
C GLN A 156 6.29 -2.53 8.78
N LEU A 157 7.61 -2.39 8.76
CA LEU A 157 8.39 -2.18 7.55
C LEU A 157 8.69 -3.54 6.92
N LEU A 158 8.15 -3.78 5.74
CA LEU A 158 8.47 -4.96 4.95
C LEU A 158 9.55 -4.59 3.94
N LEU A 159 10.62 -5.37 3.91
CA LEU A 159 11.70 -5.30 2.91
C LEU A 159 11.75 -6.65 2.19
N ASN A 160 11.23 -6.72 0.97
CA ASN A 160 10.91 -7.97 0.29
C ASN A 160 10.03 -8.92 1.16
N LYS A 161 10.63 -9.99 1.70
CA LYS A 161 9.97 -10.98 2.58
C LYS A 161 10.28 -10.77 4.06
N ASP A 162 11.25 -9.91 4.37
CA ASP A 162 11.63 -9.61 5.73
C ASP A 162 10.68 -8.58 6.32
N THR A 163 10.20 -8.85 7.53
CA THR A 163 9.29 -7.95 8.24
C THR A 163 10.00 -7.41 9.46
N PHE A 164 10.00 -6.09 9.61
CA PHE A 164 10.68 -5.39 10.69
C PHE A 164 9.72 -4.48 11.47
N ARG A 165 9.88 -4.48 12.79
CA ARG A 165 9.42 -3.40 13.64
C ARG A 165 10.39 -2.23 13.53
N ILE A 166 9.87 -1.02 13.37
CA ILE A 166 10.68 0.20 13.45
C ILE A 166 10.74 0.65 14.92
N ASN A 167 11.85 0.34 15.60
CA ASN A 167 12.04 0.72 17.00
C ASN A 167 12.33 2.22 17.14
N SER A 168 13.14 2.77 16.23
CA SER A 168 13.44 4.20 16.18
C SER A 168 13.76 4.65 14.77
N LEU A 169 13.32 5.88 14.45
CA LEU A 169 13.65 6.59 13.22
C LEU A 169 13.99 8.03 13.62
N GLY A 170 15.27 8.37 13.49
CA GLY A 170 15.80 9.71 13.73
C GLY A 170 16.36 10.34 12.46
N ALA A 171 16.91 11.55 12.60
CA ALA A 171 17.51 12.27 11.48
C ALA A 171 18.70 11.51 10.86
N ASP A 172 19.51 10.81 11.65
CA ASP A 172 20.71 10.12 11.19
C ASP A 172 20.76 8.62 11.56
N SER A 173 19.74 8.08 12.22
CA SER A 173 19.72 6.70 12.71
C SER A 173 18.39 6.00 12.45
N LEU A 174 18.45 4.73 12.08
CA LEU A 174 17.32 3.83 11.93
C LEU A 174 17.59 2.53 12.69
N TYR A 175 16.66 2.14 13.56
CA TYR A 175 16.71 0.88 14.31
C TYR A 175 15.54 -0.01 13.90
N LEU A 176 15.87 -1.17 13.31
CA LEU A 176 14.91 -2.17 12.87
C LEU A 176 15.06 -3.43 13.71
N GLU A 177 13.96 -4.09 14.04
CA GLU A 177 13.97 -5.33 14.81
C GLU A 177 13.12 -6.40 14.12
N ASN A 178 13.63 -7.63 14.07
CA ASN A 178 12.86 -8.81 13.71
C ASN A 178 13.30 -10.02 14.56
N ALA A 179 12.83 -11.22 14.24
CA ALA A 179 13.16 -12.44 14.99
C ALA A 179 14.68 -12.78 15.06
N ALA A 180 15.49 -12.24 14.14
CA ALA A 180 16.95 -12.42 14.16
C ALA A 180 17.68 -11.41 15.07
N GLY A 181 17.03 -10.32 15.48
CA GLY A 181 17.58 -9.33 16.39
C GLY A 181 17.36 -7.89 15.94
N ILE A 182 18.16 -6.98 16.50
CA ILE A 182 18.12 -5.54 16.24
C ILE A 182 19.23 -5.15 15.27
N PHE A 183 18.85 -4.43 14.22
CA PHE A 183 19.73 -3.91 13.17
C PHE A 183 19.80 -2.38 13.27
N THR A 184 21.02 -1.85 13.18
CA THR A 184 21.27 -0.41 13.32
C THR A 184 21.87 0.16 12.06
N TYR A 185 21.25 1.20 11.52
CA TYR A 185 21.72 1.89 10.33
C TYR A 185 21.96 3.36 10.61
N LYS A 186 22.97 3.91 9.94
CA LYS A 186 23.24 5.35 9.88
C LYS A 186 22.80 5.90 8.54
N ARG A 187 22.26 7.13 8.55
CA ARG A 187 21.92 7.83 7.32
C ARG A 187 23.20 8.23 6.60
N GLN A 188 23.28 7.95 5.31
CA GLN A 188 24.34 8.44 4.45
C GLN A 188 23.90 9.78 3.85
N GLN A 189 24.72 10.80 4.04
CA GLN A 189 24.55 12.12 3.41
C GLN A 189 24.89 12.07 1.92
#